data_AF-A0A937VN36-F1
#
_entry.id   AF-A0A937VN36-F1
#
_cell.length_a   1.000
_cell.length_b   1.000
_cell.length_c   1.000
_cell.angle_alpha   90.00
_cell.angle_beta   90.00
_cell.angle_gamma   90.00
#
_symmetry.space_group_name_H-M   'P 1'
#
loop_
_entity.id
_entity.type
_entity.pdbx_description
1 polymer ?
#
loop_
_entity_poly.entity_id
_entity_poly.type
_entity_poly.pdbx_seq_one_letter_code
_entity_poly.pdbx_strand_id
1 'polypeptide(L)'
;MTDVVTPYTTWRYTLNYKGAYMGWLPTPKALMTTIPRTLPGLANFYIAGQWVLPGGGVPPCLYSGRHVIQILCKRDRKPFSSTTG
;
A
#
# COMPACT_ATOMS: atom_id res chain seq x y z
N MET A 1 0.84 12.00 33.35
CA MET A 1 0.30 12.21 31.99
C MET A 1 0.42 10.88 31.26
N THR A 2 -0.62 10.45 30.55
CA THR A 2 -0.66 9.14 29.86
C THR A 2 -1.17 9.34 28.44
N ASP A 3 -0.43 8.85 27.46
CA ASP A 3 -0.83 8.88 26.06
C ASP A 3 -1.69 7.65 25.72
N VAL A 4 -2.78 7.88 24.98
CA VAL A 4 -3.73 6.83 24.59
C VAL A 4 -3.98 6.89 23.08
N VAL A 5 -3.83 5.74 22.42
CA VAL A 5 -4.19 5.55 21.02
C VAL A 5 -5.45 4.69 20.96
N THR A 6 -6.47 5.18 20.26
CA THR A 6 -7.71 4.45 19.99
C THR A 6 -7.86 4.26 18.47
N PRO A 7 -8.76 3.38 18.00
CA PRO A 7 -9.06 3.29 16.56
C PRO A 7 -9.48 4.65 15.95
N TYR A 8 -10.13 5.51 16.74
CA TYR A 8 -10.46 6.88 16.31
C TYR A 8 -9.22 7.72 16.04
N THR A 9 -8.14 7.54 16.81
CA THR A 9 -6.84 8.20 16.56
C THR A 9 -6.32 7.87 15.16
N THR A 10 -6.28 6.58 14.79
CA THR A 10 -5.83 6.15 13.46
C THR A 10 -6.72 6.74 12.36
N TRP A 11 -8.04 6.66 12.51
CA TRP A 11 -8.98 7.25 11.55
C TRP A 11 -8.78 8.77 11.44
N ARG A 12 -8.67 9.49 12.56
CA ARG A 12 -8.55 10.95 12.62
C ARG A 12 -7.28 11.48 11.92
N TYR A 13 -6.17 10.75 12.01
CA TYR A 13 -4.88 11.19 11.47
C TYR A 13 -4.58 10.67 10.07
N THR A 14 -5.08 9.49 9.70
CA THR A 14 -4.68 8.82 8.46
C THR A 14 -5.87 8.33 7.62
N LEU A 15 -7.10 8.58 8.08
CA LEU A 15 -8.35 8.17 7.42
C LEU A 15 -8.41 6.68 7.10
N ASN A 16 -7.68 5.87 7.87
CA ASN A 16 -7.72 4.42 7.70
C ASN A 16 -9.13 3.90 7.97
N TYR A 17 -9.60 3.06 7.04
CA TYR A 17 -10.92 2.44 7.13
C TYR A 17 -11.08 1.71 8.46
N LYS A 18 -12.17 2.03 9.18
CA LYS A 18 -12.48 1.49 10.52
C LYS A 18 -11.35 1.65 11.56
N GLY A 19 -10.45 2.62 11.39
CA GLY A 19 -9.34 2.85 12.31
C GLY A 19 -8.24 1.79 12.25
N ALA A 20 -8.17 1.00 11.16
CA ALA A 20 -7.19 -0.07 11.01
C ALA A 20 -5.76 0.48 10.90
N TYR A 21 -4.89 0.07 11.83
CA TYR A 21 -3.50 0.54 11.86
C TYR A 21 -2.57 -0.21 10.88
N MET A 22 -2.98 -1.38 10.37
CA MET A 22 -2.17 -2.25 9.49
C MET A 22 -2.93 -2.78 8.26
N GLY A 23 -3.93 -2.04 7.75
CA GLY A 23 -4.66 -2.47 6.55
C GLY A 23 -5.53 -3.71 6.80
N TRP A 24 -5.29 -4.79 6.05
CA TRP A 24 -6.07 -6.03 6.12
C TRP A 24 -5.61 -6.96 7.24
N LEU A 25 -6.57 -7.62 7.90
CA LEU A 25 -6.29 -8.67 8.89
C LEU A 25 -5.53 -9.83 8.20
N PRO A 26 -4.41 -10.32 8.78
CA PRO A 26 -3.57 -11.35 8.17
C PRO A 26 -4.19 -12.74 8.30
N THR A 27 -5.21 -13.01 7.50
CA THR A 27 -5.76 -14.36 7.33
C THR A 27 -5.04 -15.07 6.17
N PRO A 28 -4.97 -16.42 6.14
CA PRO A 28 -4.36 -17.16 5.02
C PRO A 28 -4.93 -16.73 3.66
N LYS A 29 -6.26 -16.53 3.59
CA LYS A 29 -6.94 -16.03 2.40
C LYS A 29 -6.46 -14.63 2.01
N ALA A 30 -6.39 -13.71 2.97
CA ALA A 30 -5.97 -12.33 2.69
C ALA A 30 -4.52 -12.27 2.19
N LEU A 31 -3.61 -13.05 2.80
CA LEU A 31 -2.20 -13.10 2.39
C LEU A 31 -2.01 -13.65 0.98
N MET A 32 -2.88 -14.56 0.54
CA MET A 32 -2.84 -15.13 -0.82
C MET A 32 -3.62 -14.28 -1.85
N THR A 33 -4.37 -13.27 -1.41
CA THR A 33 -5.16 -12.42 -2.29
C THR A 33 -4.27 -11.37 -2.95
N THR A 34 -4.27 -11.33 -4.28
CA THR A 34 -3.60 -10.28 -5.04
C THR A 34 -4.56 -9.11 -5.29
N ILE A 35 -4.15 -7.91 -4.87
CA ILE A 35 -4.92 -6.68 -5.10
C ILE A 35 -4.35 -5.98 -6.34
N PRO A 36 -5.16 -5.73 -7.39
CA PRO A 36 -4.72 -5.01 -8.59
C PRO A 36 -4.15 -3.64 -8.25
N ARG A 37 -3.13 -3.21 -9.00
CA ARG A 37 -2.50 -1.88 -8.80
C ARG A 37 -3.16 -0.76 -9.58
N THR A 38 -4.17 -1.09 -10.36
CA THR A 38 -4.92 -0.18 -11.22
C THR A 38 -6.40 -0.31 -10.90
N LEU A 39 -7.18 0.69 -11.30
CA LEU A 39 -8.62 0.68 -11.17
C LEU A 39 -9.26 0.56 -12.56
N PRO A 40 -10.17 -0.41 -12.79
CA PRO A 40 -10.88 -0.50 -14.06
C PRO A 40 -11.58 0.81 -14.42
N GLY A 41 -11.43 1.23 -15.68
CA GLY A 41 -12.01 2.48 -16.18
C GLY A 41 -11.20 3.74 -15.89
N LEU A 42 -10.08 3.65 -15.14
CA LEU A 42 -9.23 4.80 -14.84
C LEU A 42 -7.83 4.64 -15.43
N ALA A 43 -7.58 5.34 -16.54
CA ALA A 43 -6.29 5.35 -17.20
C ALA A 43 -5.24 6.12 -16.38
N ASN A 44 -3.99 5.66 -16.43
CA ASN A 44 -2.85 6.29 -15.74
C ASN A 44 -2.99 6.42 -14.21
N PHE A 45 -3.87 5.63 -13.60
CA PHE A 45 -4.08 5.61 -12.15
C PHE A 45 -3.51 4.35 -11.52
N TYR A 46 -2.71 4.55 -10.47
CA TYR A 46 -2.04 3.48 -9.76
C TYR A 46 -2.19 3.63 -8.25
N ILE A 47 -2.37 2.51 -7.55
CA ILE A 47 -2.49 2.48 -6.10
C ILE A 47 -1.27 1.83 -5.43
N ALA A 48 -0.83 2.44 -4.34
CA ALA A 48 0.24 1.98 -3.47
C ALA A 48 -0.14 2.24 -2.00
N GLY A 49 0.49 1.50 -1.07
CA GLY A 49 0.28 1.59 0.36
C GLY A 49 -0.23 0.29 0.99
N GLN A 50 -0.52 0.35 2.29
CA GLN A 50 -0.86 -0.80 3.14
C GLN A 50 -2.15 -1.53 2.71
N TRP A 51 -3.00 -0.89 1.93
CA TRP A 51 -4.25 -1.48 1.44
C TRP A 51 -4.06 -2.33 0.19
N VAL A 52 -2.88 -2.29 -0.43
CA VAL A 52 -2.59 -2.90 -1.72
C VAL A 52 -1.68 -4.13 -1.58
N LEU A 53 -1.01 -4.27 -0.44
CA LEU A 53 -0.27 -5.48 -0.10
C LEU A 53 -0.71 -5.99 1.28
N PRO A 54 -1.20 -7.23 1.35
CA PRO A 54 -1.49 -7.89 2.62
C PRO A 54 -0.27 -7.89 3.56
N GLY A 55 -0.52 -7.76 4.86
CA GLY A 55 0.51 -7.70 5.92
C GLY A 55 0.73 -6.30 6.50
N GLY A 56 0.49 -5.24 5.72
CA GLY A 56 0.57 -3.85 6.19
C GLY A 56 1.97 -3.42 6.67
N GLY A 57 2.05 -2.25 7.30
CA GLY A 57 3.31 -1.72 7.83
C GLY A 57 4.24 -1.07 6.79
N VAL A 58 5.37 -0.54 7.26
CA VAL A 58 6.28 0.28 6.45
C VAL A 58 6.90 -0.49 5.27
N PRO A 59 7.46 -1.72 5.44
CA PRO A 59 8.13 -2.39 4.33
C PRO A 59 7.20 -2.74 3.16
N PRO A 60 5.99 -3.30 3.36
CA PRO A 60 5.04 -3.50 2.26
C PRO A 60 4.59 -2.20 1.60
N CYS A 61 4.40 -1.10 2.35
CA CYS A 61 4.12 0.21 1.77
C CYS A 61 5.24 0.66 0.82
N LEU A 62 6.50 0.60 1.26
CA LEU A 62 7.66 0.99 0.45
C LEU A 62 7.78 0.13 -0.81
N TYR A 63 7.66 -1.20 -0.65
CA TYR A 63 7.70 -2.13 -1.77
C TYR A 63 6.56 -1.87 -2.76
N SER A 64 5.35 -1.57 -2.26
CA SER A 64 4.20 -1.28 -3.12
C SER A 64 4.44 -0.07 -4.04
N GLY A 65 5.10 0.97 -3.54
CA GLY A 65 5.48 2.16 -4.32
C GLY A 65 6.55 1.83 -5.35
N ARG A 66 7.63 1.14 -4.95
CA ARG A 66 8.67 0.67 -5.87
C ARG A 66 8.08 -0.16 -7.01
N HIS A 67 7.15 -1.06 -6.69
CA HIS A 67 6.51 -1.92 -7.67
C HIS A 67 5.67 -1.11 -8.69
N VAL A 68 4.93 -0.08 -8.26
CA VAL A 68 4.22 0.82 -9.19
C VAL A 68 5.18 1.50 -10.17
N ILE A 69 6.34 1.97 -9.69
CA ILE A 69 7.34 2.58 -10.57
C ILE A 69 7.90 1.55 -11.56
N GLN A 70 8.15 0.32 -11.14
CA GLN A 70 8.57 -0.75 -12.05
C GLN A 70 7.53 -1.03 -13.15
N ILE A 71 6.24 -1.02 -12.80
CA ILE A 71 5.13 -1.17 -13.77
C ILE A 71 5.14 -0.02 -14.78
N LEU A 72 5.31 1.21 -14.31
CA LEU A 72 5.38 2.40 -15.16
C LEU A 72 6.59 2.37 -16.10
N CYS A 73 7.78 2.05 -15.58
CA CYS A 73 9.00 1.89 -16.38
C CYS A 73 8.81 0.84 -17.49
N LYS A 74 8.24 -0.33 -17.14
CA LYS A 74 7.96 -1.39 -18.13
C LYS A 74 6.99 -0.90 -19.21
N ARG A 75 5.90 -0.22 -18.83
CA ARG A 75 4.91 0.34 -19.76
C ARG A 75 5.54 1.36 -20.71
N ASP A 76 6.40 2.22 -20.19
CA ASP A 76 7.05 3.29 -20.92
C ASP A 76 8.32 2.81 -21.67
N ARG A 77 8.60 1.50 -21.64
CA ARG A 77 9.80 0.86 -22.23
C ARG A 77 11.12 1.49 -21.74
N LYS A 78 11.17 1.88 -20.47
CA LYS A 78 12.36 2.40 -19.80
C LYS A 78 12.90 1.37 -18.80
N PRO A 79 14.24 1.23 -18.67
CA PRO A 79 14.79 0.41 -17.59
C PRO A 79 14.46 1.04 -16.24
N PHE A 80 14.05 0.23 -15.29
CA PHE A 80 13.91 0.67 -13.91
C PHE A 80 15.31 0.83 -13.30
N SER A 81 15.59 1.99 -12.69
CA SER A 81 16.85 2.27 -12.00
C SER A 81 16.56 2.76 -10.58
N SER A 82 17.33 2.26 -9.61
CA SER A 82 17.36 2.80 -8.26
C SER A 82 18.81 2.89 -7.81
N THR A 83 19.30 4.10 -7.58
CA THR A 83 20.64 4.30 -7.03
C THR A 83 20.60 4.00 -5.53
N THR A 84 21.38 3.01 -5.10
CA THR A 84 21.83 2.92 -3.71
C THR A 84 23.15 3.68 -3.67
N GLY A 85 23.15 4.85 -3.04
CA GLY A 85 24.40 5.53 -2.67
C GLY A 85 25.14 4.75 -1.60
#